data_AF-A0AAW5UFT9-F1
#
_entry.id   AF-A0AAW5UFT9-F1
#
_cell.length_a   1.000
_cell.length_b   1.000
_cell.length_c   1.000
_cell.angle_alpha   90.00
_cell.angle_beta   90.00
_cell.angle_gamma   90.00
#
_symmetry.space_group_name_H-M   'P 1'
#
loop_
_entity.id
_entity.type
_entity.pdbx_description
1 polymer ?
#
loop_
_entity_poly.entity_id
_entity_poly.type
_entity_poly.pdbx_seq_one_letter_code
_entity_poly.pdbx_strand_id
1 'polypeptide(L)'
;MSSGSATRTIKFLSKAGTYTATILCPDGDLYQEWVGSESEVSKIYPNFANTTPLLNFVCTSSRSAEGIVTPDAVLYYFNGQKIEFNGDTSSGTFAGLFKKISPSTNQLYYGLKIVKNIVEASGFAPATIKMVGTVSYGTQVDQIQATYTIPIQKSTGTSYRVTIKAGDNNNFVIRDKSGSCVLKAVASQNGEEITKDLTYQWEKMGKSGWAILANKTAQTITVAATDIDTYGEYRVTVNLAGVEIGKDIQGVMDSSDPFDIDPHPVPEDETIDEDASGNGQVVYTPVVVKRGTGTKALDTQFYFVIKDAAGVILNTDSTTAKSSCTVKREHCVQAGGDVSITMTAKD
;
A
#
# COMPACT_ATOMS: atom_id res chain seq x y z
N MET A 1 34.26 31.21 -46.79
CA MET A 1 33.00 30.72 -46.19
C MET A 1 33.23 30.59 -44.70
N SER A 2 32.40 31.24 -43.88
CA SER A 2 32.47 31.14 -42.41
C SER A 2 31.57 30.00 -41.98
N SER A 3 32.12 28.97 -41.33
CA SER A 3 31.36 27.92 -40.66
C SER A 3 31.28 28.20 -39.17
N GLY A 4 30.06 28.16 -38.62
CA GLY A 4 29.81 28.23 -37.18
C GLY A 4 29.34 26.88 -36.66
N SER A 5 29.84 26.47 -35.49
CA SER A 5 29.40 25.27 -34.77
C SER A 5 28.84 25.65 -33.40
N ALA A 6 27.77 24.96 -32.98
CA ALA A 6 27.26 25.05 -31.62
C ALA A 6 27.07 23.64 -31.05
N THR A 7 27.50 23.45 -29.80
CA THR A 7 27.22 22.25 -29.01
C THR A 7 26.17 22.59 -27.97
N ARG A 8 25.18 21.70 -27.82
CA ARG A 8 24.16 21.75 -26.75
C ARG A 8 24.17 20.39 -26.07
N THR A 9 24.30 20.39 -24.75
CA THR A 9 24.08 19.18 -23.95
C THR A 9 22.58 19.05 -23.72
N ILE A 10 21.97 18.05 -24.32
CA ILE A 10 20.65 17.58 -23.90
C ILE A 10 20.89 16.79 -22.61
N LYS A 11 20.45 17.33 -21.47
CA LYS A 11 20.45 16.56 -20.23
C LYS A 11 19.32 15.54 -20.32
N PHE A 12 19.67 14.27 -20.49
CA PHE A 12 18.75 13.19 -20.19
C PHE A 12 18.54 13.18 -18.67
N LEU A 13 17.42 13.72 -18.23
CA LEU A 13 16.95 13.53 -16.87
C LEU A 13 16.29 12.16 -16.84
N SER A 14 17.01 11.11 -16.40
CA SER A 14 16.33 9.89 -15.98
C SER A 14 15.53 10.26 -14.74
N LYS A 15 14.26 10.65 -14.93
CA LYS A 15 13.32 10.77 -13.81
C LYS A 15 13.10 9.39 -13.22
N ALA A 16 12.87 9.37 -11.91
CA ALA A 16 13.14 8.21 -11.09
C ALA A 16 12.03 7.15 -11.12
N GLY A 17 11.91 6.40 -12.23
CA GLY A 17 11.21 5.09 -12.26
C GLY A 17 11.81 4.04 -11.32
N THR A 18 12.86 4.42 -10.58
CA THR A 18 13.60 3.55 -9.67
C THR A 18 13.07 3.56 -8.25
N TYR A 19 12.22 4.51 -7.84
CA TYR A 19 11.68 4.52 -6.47
C TYR A 19 10.21 4.12 -6.49
N THR A 20 9.82 3.31 -5.51
CA THR A 20 8.41 2.97 -5.25
C THR A 20 8.11 3.34 -3.79
N ALA A 21 6.91 3.83 -3.51
CA ALA A 21 6.48 4.11 -2.15
C ALA A 21 5.16 3.43 -1.84
N THR A 22 5.02 2.93 -0.61
CA THR A 22 3.78 2.42 -0.08
C THR A 22 3.60 2.87 1.36
N ILE A 23 2.35 2.96 1.81
CA ILE A 23 2.02 3.23 3.21
C ILE A 23 1.51 1.93 3.83
N LEU A 24 2.22 1.42 4.84
CA LEU A 24 1.86 0.19 5.54
C LEU A 24 1.45 0.49 6.98
N CYS A 25 0.37 -0.14 7.43
CA CYS A 25 -0.10 -0.06 8.81
C CYS A 25 0.14 -1.40 9.52
N PRO A 26 1.07 -1.50 10.49
CA PRO A 26 1.30 -2.75 11.22
C PRO A 26 0.09 -3.26 12.00
N ASP A 27 -0.84 -2.37 12.35
CA ASP A 27 -2.08 -2.72 13.06
C ASP A 27 -3.16 -3.29 12.13
N GLY A 28 -2.87 -3.42 10.82
CA GLY A 28 -3.81 -3.83 9.79
C GLY A 28 -4.58 -2.64 9.21
N ASP A 29 -5.66 -2.95 8.50
CA ASP A 29 -6.45 -1.94 7.80
C ASP A 29 -7.21 -1.03 8.76
N LEU A 30 -6.98 0.27 8.59
CA LEU A 30 -7.63 1.28 9.41
C LEU A 30 -9.02 1.57 8.87
N TYR A 31 -9.97 1.71 9.79
CA TYR A 31 -11.32 2.16 9.52
C TYR A 31 -11.86 2.92 10.73
N GLN A 32 -12.91 3.73 10.54
CA GLN A 32 -13.74 4.18 11.67
C GLN A 32 -15.22 4.12 11.31
N GLU A 33 -16.01 3.58 12.23
CA GLU A 33 -17.47 3.66 12.19
C GLU A 33 -17.97 4.52 13.34
N TRP A 34 -19.04 5.27 13.10
CA TRP A 34 -19.61 6.18 14.10
C TRP A 34 -21.10 5.96 14.31
N VAL A 35 -21.56 6.14 15.56
CA VAL A 35 -22.96 5.96 15.98
C VAL A 35 -23.57 7.30 16.36
N GLY A 36 -24.79 7.59 15.89
CA GLY A 36 -25.53 8.80 16.25
C GLY A 36 -25.90 9.63 15.02
N SER A 37 -25.82 10.95 15.14
CA SER A 37 -25.91 11.91 14.04
C SER A 37 -24.60 12.68 13.88
N GLU A 38 -24.43 13.37 12.75
CA GLU A 38 -23.25 14.24 12.53
C GLU A 38 -23.18 15.38 13.55
N SER A 39 -24.32 15.78 14.12
CA SER A 39 -24.40 16.78 15.19
C SER A 39 -24.16 16.20 16.59
N GLU A 40 -24.25 14.88 16.76
CA GLU A 40 -24.17 14.21 18.05
C GLU A 40 -23.63 12.78 17.88
N VAL A 41 -22.31 12.67 17.78
CA VAL A 41 -21.62 11.38 17.73
C VAL A 41 -21.55 10.78 19.13
N SER A 42 -22.26 9.68 19.31
CA SER A 42 -22.32 8.98 20.61
C SER A 42 -21.15 8.03 20.83
N LYS A 43 -20.66 7.38 19.77
CA LYS A 43 -19.55 6.40 19.81
C LYS A 43 -18.81 6.36 18.48
N ILE A 44 -17.52 6.06 18.54
CA ILE A 44 -16.65 5.81 17.38
C ILE A 44 -15.85 4.53 17.65
N TYR A 45 -15.77 3.64 16.66
CA TYR A 45 -15.00 2.41 16.77
C TYR A 45 -14.28 2.07 15.45
N PRO A 46 -13.03 1.57 15.52
CA PRO A 46 -12.15 1.60 16.68
C PRO A 46 -11.83 3.04 17.13
N ASN A 47 -11.63 3.22 18.44
CA ASN A 47 -11.24 4.51 19.00
C ASN A 47 -9.72 4.69 18.86
N PHE A 48 -9.30 5.54 17.91
CA PHE A 48 -7.90 5.82 17.65
C PHE A 48 -7.19 6.57 18.77
N ALA A 49 -7.91 7.18 19.70
CA ALA A 49 -7.30 7.71 20.92
C ALA A 49 -6.73 6.60 21.82
N ASN A 50 -7.24 5.37 21.70
CA ASN A 50 -6.80 4.21 22.47
C ASN A 50 -5.78 3.37 21.70
N THR A 51 -6.06 3.06 20.42
CA THR A 51 -5.19 2.19 19.60
C THR A 51 -3.99 2.95 19.06
N THR A 52 -4.16 4.23 18.73
CA THR A 52 -3.12 5.13 18.21
C THR A 52 -2.35 4.55 17.01
N PRO A 53 -3.02 4.18 15.90
CA PRO A 53 -2.39 3.43 14.82
C PRO A 53 -1.26 4.22 14.14
N LEU A 54 -0.27 3.48 13.64
CA LEU A 54 0.91 4.03 12.97
C LEU A 54 0.94 3.64 11.49
N LEU A 55 0.93 4.65 10.63
CA LEU A 55 1.16 4.49 9.19
C LEU A 55 2.64 4.70 8.88
N ASN A 56 3.30 3.72 8.28
CA ASN A 56 4.71 3.75 7.90
C ASN A 56 4.86 4.05 6.42
N PHE A 57 5.68 5.04 6.08
CA PHE A 57 6.08 5.34 4.71
C PHE A 57 7.28 4.49 4.32
N VAL A 58 7.02 3.42 3.57
CA VAL A 58 8.06 2.52 3.07
C VAL A 58 8.43 2.96 1.66
N CYS A 59 9.64 3.48 1.50
CA CYS A 59 10.21 3.80 0.20
C CYS A 59 11.23 2.72 -0.17
N THR A 60 11.08 2.15 -1.36
CA THR A 60 12.03 1.22 -1.94
C THR A 60 12.70 1.80 -3.16
N SER A 61 13.87 1.26 -3.50
CA SER A 61 14.53 1.60 -4.74
C SER A 61 15.33 0.47 -5.35
N SER A 62 15.16 0.28 -6.66
CA SER A 62 16.04 -0.60 -7.46
C SER A 62 17.47 -0.07 -7.62
N ARG A 63 17.81 1.12 -7.10
CA ARG A 63 19.20 1.63 -6.98
C ARG A 63 19.80 1.43 -5.59
N SER A 64 19.02 1.04 -4.59
CA SER A 64 19.55 0.73 -3.24
C SER A 64 19.89 -0.75 -3.17
N ALA A 65 21.10 -1.10 -2.74
CA ALA A 65 21.49 -2.50 -2.56
C ALA A 65 20.67 -3.20 -1.46
N GLU A 66 20.21 -2.44 -0.46
CA GLU A 66 19.33 -2.92 0.62
C GLU A 66 17.85 -2.87 0.24
N GLY A 67 17.53 -2.32 -0.95
CA GLY A 67 16.15 -2.21 -1.44
C GLY A 67 15.30 -1.15 -0.77
N ILE A 68 15.51 -0.88 0.52
CA ILE A 68 14.86 0.19 1.27
C ILE A 68 15.67 1.48 1.13
N VAL A 69 14.97 2.61 1.05
CA VAL A 69 15.57 3.95 1.06
C VAL A 69 14.88 4.79 2.12
N THR A 70 15.66 5.52 2.89
CA THR A 70 15.15 6.54 3.82
C THR A 70 15.08 7.88 3.10
N PRO A 71 13.89 8.47 2.89
CA PRO A 71 13.78 9.82 2.32
C PRO A 71 14.50 10.88 3.18
N ASP A 72 14.94 11.97 2.55
CA ASP A 72 15.55 13.10 3.27
C ASP A 72 14.53 13.81 4.17
N ALA A 73 13.27 13.87 3.71
CA ALA A 73 12.15 14.43 4.43
C ALA A 73 10.84 13.82 3.92
N VAL A 74 9.79 13.85 4.75
CA VAL A 74 8.43 13.46 4.36
C VAL A 74 7.45 14.56 4.73
N LEU A 75 6.61 14.94 3.76
CA LEU A 75 5.45 15.80 3.97
C LEU A 75 4.19 14.94 4.11
N TYR A 76 3.27 15.37 4.97
CA TYR A 76 2.05 14.63 5.28
C TYR A 76 0.82 15.47 4.92
N TYR A 77 -0.20 14.83 4.37
CA TYR A 77 -1.45 15.44 3.94
C TYR A 77 -2.63 14.61 4.43
N PHE A 78 -3.70 15.29 4.85
CA PHE A 78 -4.99 14.69 5.19
C PHE A 78 -6.07 15.31 4.30
N ASN A 79 -6.80 14.50 3.54
CA ASN A 79 -7.80 14.95 2.57
C ASN A 79 -7.29 16.06 1.63
N GLY A 80 -6.06 15.87 1.13
CA GLY A 80 -5.39 16.83 0.24
C GLY A 80 -4.80 18.06 0.93
N GLN A 81 -5.16 18.36 2.17
CA GLN A 81 -4.61 19.48 2.92
C GLN A 81 -3.33 19.06 3.66
N LYS A 82 -2.27 19.88 3.54
CA LYS A 82 -1.00 19.64 4.24
C LYS A 82 -1.19 19.71 5.75
N ILE A 83 -0.63 18.74 6.46
CA ILE A 83 -0.59 18.71 7.93
C ILE A 83 0.62 19.52 8.39
N GLU A 84 0.37 20.59 9.14
CA GLU A 84 1.43 21.40 9.74
C GLU A 84 1.78 20.88 11.14
N PHE A 85 3.06 20.91 11.51
CA PHE A 85 3.55 20.37 12.78
C PHE A 85 4.28 21.44 13.61
N ASN A 86 4.03 21.44 14.92
CA ASN A 86 4.86 22.12 15.91
C ASN A 86 5.60 21.06 16.74
N GLY A 87 6.92 20.95 16.54
CA GLY A 87 7.66 19.76 16.93
C GLY A 87 7.14 18.54 16.15
N ASP A 88 6.78 17.47 16.87
CA ASP A 88 6.25 16.24 16.27
C ASP A 88 4.72 16.17 16.23
N THR A 89 4.02 17.09 16.90
CA THR A 89 2.56 17.07 17.00
C THR A 89 1.94 18.00 15.97
N SER A 90 0.87 17.55 15.32
CA SER A 90 0.14 18.37 14.35
C SER A 90 -0.44 19.62 15.00
N SER A 91 -0.56 20.68 14.21
CA SER A 91 -0.99 22.02 14.60
C SER A 91 -2.00 22.58 13.59
N GLY A 92 -2.50 23.80 13.82
CA GLY A 92 -3.48 24.43 12.93
C GLY A 92 -4.79 23.66 12.83
N THR A 93 -5.31 23.47 11.61
CA THR A 93 -6.58 22.77 11.34
C THR A 93 -6.64 21.37 11.94
N PHE A 94 -5.50 20.67 12.01
CA PHE A 94 -5.43 19.29 12.49
C PHE A 94 -4.77 19.18 13.87
N ALA A 95 -4.85 20.23 14.69
CA ALA A 95 -4.12 20.32 15.96
C ALA A 95 -4.31 19.09 16.87
N GLY A 96 -3.21 18.40 17.16
CA GLY A 96 -3.18 17.25 18.05
C GLY A 96 -3.90 15.99 17.55
N LEU A 97 -4.28 15.92 16.27
CA LEU A 97 -4.82 14.70 15.64
C LEU A 97 -3.74 13.71 15.23
N PHE A 98 -2.55 14.21 14.88
CA PHE A 98 -1.46 13.40 14.33
C PHE A 98 -0.13 13.67 15.04
N LYS A 99 0.74 12.67 15.02
CA LYS A 99 2.15 12.81 15.37
C LYS A 99 3.03 12.25 14.26
N LYS A 100 4.00 13.03 13.77
CA LYS A 100 5.00 12.50 12.85
C LYS A 100 6.03 11.69 13.65
N ILE A 101 6.56 10.66 13.01
CA ILE A 101 7.57 9.77 13.58
C ILE A 101 8.76 9.75 12.63
N SER A 102 9.95 10.00 13.16
CA SER A 102 11.20 9.94 12.40
C SER A 102 11.86 8.56 12.55
N PRO A 103 12.62 8.09 11.55
CA PRO A 103 13.38 6.86 11.64
C PRO A 103 14.30 6.81 12.87
N SER A 104 14.38 5.66 13.51
CA SER A 104 15.25 5.34 14.64
C SER A 104 15.51 3.83 14.69
N THR A 105 16.35 3.35 15.62
CA THR A 105 16.70 1.93 15.75
C THR A 105 15.49 1.00 15.84
N ASN A 106 14.41 1.44 16.49
CA ASN A 106 13.19 0.63 16.70
C ASN A 106 12.04 1.00 15.76
N GLN A 107 12.26 1.97 14.86
CA GLN A 107 11.25 2.48 13.95
C GLN A 107 11.95 2.85 12.65
N LEU A 108 11.96 1.94 11.70
CA LEU A 108 12.85 2.06 10.54
C LEU A 108 12.36 3.06 9.49
N TYR A 109 11.09 3.44 9.56
CA TYR A 109 10.43 4.26 8.54
C TYR A 109 9.98 5.58 9.13
N TYR A 110 9.89 6.60 8.27
CA TYR A 110 9.06 7.75 8.59
C TYR A 110 7.63 7.28 8.78
N GLY A 111 6.93 7.85 9.75
CA GLY A 111 5.57 7.45 10.04
C GLY A 111 4.67 8.61 10.41
N LEU A 112 3.38 8.37 10.31
CA LEU A 112 2.33 9.25 10.80
C LEU A 112 1.46 8.45 11.76
N LYS A 113 1.52 8.81 13.04
CA LYS A 113 0.68 8.23 14.09
C LYS A 113 -0.61 9.03 14.18
N ILE A 114 -1.76 8.35 14.11
CA ILE A 114 -3.07 8.96 14.33
C ILE A 114 -3.38 8.82 15.82
N VAL A 115 -3.55 9.93 16.52
CA VAL A 115 -3.67 9.94 18.00
C VAL A 115 -5.06 10.28 18.52
N LYS A 116 -5.98 10.63 17.62
CA LYS A 116 -7.39 10.93 17.92
C LYS A 116 -8.28 10.42 16.79
N ASN A 117 -9.57 10.29 17.08
CA ASN A 117 -10.56 9.98 16.05
C ASN A 117 -10.60 11.06 14.99
N ILE A 118 -10.77 10.64 13.74
CA ILE A 118 -10.71 11.49 12.55
C ILE A 118 -12.08 11.64 11.86
N VAL A 119 -13.13 11.01 12.38
CA VAL A 119 -14.51 11.07 11.82
C VAL A 119 -14.98 12.50 11.56
N GLU A 120 -14.88 13.39 12.56
CA GLU A 120 -15.30 14.79 12.40
C GLU A 120 -14.36 15.56 11.48
N ALA A 121 -13.05 15.32 11.61
CA ALA A 121 -12.03 15.97 10.78
C ALA A 121 -12.17 15.59 9.30
N SER A 122 -12.66 14.39 9.01
CA SER A 122 -12.93 13.92 7.64
C SER A 122 -14.28 14.39 7.08
N GLY A 123 -15.08 15.11 7.87
CA GLY A 123 -16.43 15.49 7.49
C GLY A 123 -17.36 14.28 7.31
N PHE A 124 -17.19 13.25 8.14
CA PHE A 124 -17.99 12.01 8.13
C PHE A 124 -17.90 11.17 6.84
N ALA A 125 -16.93 11.49 5.98
CA ALA A 125 -16.64 10.77 4.74
C ALA A 125 -15.30 10.02 4.83
N PRO A 126 -15.04 9.03 3.95
CA PRO A 126 -13.73 8.37 3.85
C PRO A 126 -12.59 9.38 3.79
N ALA A 127 -11.53 9.10 4.53
CA ALA A 127 -10.37 9.99 4.62
C ALA A 127 -9.19 9.45 3.81
N THR A 128 -8.33 10.35 3.35
CA THR A 128 -7.08 10.01 2.67
C THR A 128 -5.88 10.58 3.41
N ILE A 129 -4.89 9.74 3.66
CA ILE A 129 -3.57 10.14 4.11
C ILE A 129 -2.63 10.04 2.91
N LYS A 130 -2.02 11.16 2.53
CA LYS A 130 -0.96 11.17 1.51
C LYS A 130 0.36 11.54 2.17
N MET A 131 1.41 10.77 1.87
CA MET A 131 2.77 11.05 2.30
C MET A 131 3.64 11.28 1.07
N VAL A 132 4.46 12.34 1.10
CA VAL A 132 5.35 12.73 0.00
C VAL A 132 6.78 12.78 0.53
N GLY A 133 7.59 11.78 0.18
CA GLY A 133 9.00 11.69 0.51
C GLY A 133 9.86 12.43 -0.50
N THR A 134 10.78 13.26 -0.03
CA THR A 134 11.84 13.84 -0.85
C THR A 134 13.05 12.92 -0.84
N VAL A 135 13.54 12.54 -2.01
CA VAL A 135 14.72 11.68 -2.18
C VAL A 135 15.78 12.42 -2.98
N SER A 136 17.00 12.51 -2.45
CA SER A 136 18.12 13.14 -3.14
C SER A 136 19.13 12.10 -3.62
N TYR A 137 19.61 12.27 -4.85
CA TYR A 137 20.71 11.49 -5.40
C TYR A 137 21.72 12.42 -6.07
N GLY A 138 22.87 12.60 -5.42
CA GLY A 138 23.88 13.58 -5.85
C GLY A 138 23.30 15.00 -5.84
N THR A 139 23.20 15.63 -7.00
CA THR A 139 22.62 16.98 -7.15
C THR A 139 21.15 16.97 -7.56
N GLN A 140 20.51 15.80 -7.66
CA GLN A 140 19.11 15.67 -8.06
C GLN A 140 18.23 15.48 -6.84
N VAL A 141 17.05 16.09 -6.85
CA VAL A 141 16.01 15.96 -5.83
C VAL A 141 14.75 15.53 -6.56
N ASP A 142 14.11 14.47 -6.07
CA ASP A 142 12.84 13.97 -6.56
C ASP A 142 11.83 13.82 -5.42
N GLN A 143 10.55 13.74 -5.77
CA GLN A 143 9.46 13.50 -4.83
C GLN A 143 8.73 12.22 -5.19
N ILE A 144 8.63 11.32 -4.22
CA ILE A 144 7.82 10.12 -4.34
C ILE A 144 6.68 10.16 -3.34
N GLN A 145 5.52 9.64 -3.72
CA GLN A 145 4.32 9.71 -2.91
C GLN A 145 3.59 8.38 -2.83
N ALA A 146 2.83 8.23 -1.75
CA ALA A 146 1.87 7.15 -1.57
C ALA A 146 0.63 7.70 -0.87
N THR A 147 -0.52 7.08 -1.15
CA THR A 147 -1.81 7.44 -0.56
C THR A 147 -2.40 6.22 0.15
N TYR A 148 -2.99 6.44 1.31
CA TYR A 148 -3.68 5.45 2.12
C TYR A 148 -5.09 5.95 2.41
N THR A 149 -6.11 5.17 2.04
CA THR A 149 -7.52 5.52 2.24
C THR A 149 -8.04 4.83 3.49
N ILE A 150 -8.69 5.59 4.36
CA ILE A 150 -9.32 5.11 5.60
C ILE A 150 -10.84 5.19 5.42
N PRO A 151 -11.54 4.06 5.31
CA PRO A 151 -12.99 4.04 5.27
C PRO A 151 -13.58 4.65 6.55
N ILE A 152 -14.47 5.62 6.39
CA ILE A 152 -15.22 6.24 7.48
C ILE A 152 -16.69 6.21 7.10
N GLN A 153 -17.52 5.61 7.94
CA GLN A 153 -18.93 5.44 7.65
C GLN A 153 -19.80 5.41 8.91
N LYS A 154 -21.10 5.63 8.73
CA LYS A 154 -22.07 5.46 9.82
C LYS A 154 -22.22 3.98 10.16
N SER A 155 -22.23 3.68 11.45
CA SER A 155 -22.55 2.36 11.98
C SER A 155 -23.95 1.92 11.56
N THR A 156 -24.07 0.72 11.01
CA THR A 156 -25.36 0.06 10.69
C THR A 156 -25.80 -0.93 11.77
N GLY A 157 -25.06 -1.01 12.89
CA GLY A 157 -25.26 -1.99 13.96
C GLY A 157 -24.06 -2.93 14.10
N THR A 158 -24.33 -4.20 14.44
CA THR A 158 -23.30 -5.22 14.70
C THR A 158 -22.52 -5.57 13.43
N SER A 159 -21.39 -4.91 13.22
CA SER A 159 -20.46 -5.20 12.11
C SER A 159 -19.29 -6.04 12.62
N TYR A 160 -19.06 -7.18 11.96
CA TYR A 160 -17.81 -7.92 12.10
C TYR A 160 -16.76 -7.27 11.20
N ARG A 161 -15.53 -7.21 11.68
CA ARG A 161 -14.37 -6.76 10.91
C ARG A 161 -13.26 -7.77 11.06
N VAL A 162 -12.74 -8.21 9.93
CA VAL A 162 -11.54 -9.05 9.84
C VAL A 162 -10.43 -8.17 9.30
N THR A 163 -9.26 -8.24 9.92
CA THR A 163 -8.05 -7.60 9.41
C THR A 163 -6.82 -8.48 9.61
N ILE A 164 -5.84 -8.37 8.73
CA ILE A 164 -4.52 -8.93 8.83
C ILE A 164 -3.61 -7.83 9.37
N LYS A 165 -3.11 -8.04 10.60
CA LYS A 165 -2.09 -7.20 11.20
C LYS A 165 -0.72 -7.88 11.16
N ALA A 166 0.34 -7.11 11.39
CA ALA A 166 1.67 -7.65 11.56
C ALA A 166 1.72 -8.52 12.82
N GLY A 167 2.18 -9.76 12.67
CA GLY A 167 2.41 -10.68 13.78
C GLY A 167 3.81 -10.55 14.40
N ASP A 168 4.66 -9.70 13.81
CA ASP A 168 6.04 -9.42 14.22
C ASP A 168 6.39 -7.94 13.95
N ASN A 169 7.66 -7.57 14.18
CA ASN A 169 8.16 -6.21 13.96
C ASN A 169 8.66 -5.96 12.53
N ASN A 170 8.41 -6.89 11.60
CA ASN A 170 8.86 -6.78 10.22
C ASN A 170 7.86 -6.00 9.35
N ASN A 171 6.66 -5.69 9.86
CA ASN A 171 5.68 -4.81 9.23
C ASN A 171 5.36 -5.20 7.78
N PHE A 172 5.19 -6.50 7.53
CA PHE A 172 4.94 -7.08 6.19
C PHE A 172 6.09 -6.93 5.19
N VAL A 173 7.31 -6.60 5.65
CA VAL A 173 8.50 -6.45 4.82
C VAL A 173 9.56 -7.47 5.22
N ILE A 174 9.97 -8.31 4.27
CA ILE A 174 11.12 -9.21 4.40
C ILE A 174 12.37 -8.44 3.97
N ARG A 175 13.36 -8.35 4.85
CA ARG A 175 14.58 -7.54 4.63
C ARG A 175 15.83 -8.35 4.37
N ASP A 176 15.82 -9.60 4.81
CA ASP A 176 16.94 -10.52 4.66
C ASP A 176 16.57 -11.64 3.68
N LYS A 177 17.55 -12.10 2.91
CA LYS A 177 17.37 -13.13 1.86
C LYS A 177 16.87 -14.49 2.38
N SER A 178 17.02 -14.75 3.67
CA SER A 178 16.47 -15.91 4.37
C SER A 178 15.50 -15.51 5.48
N GLY A 179 15.02 -14.27 5.43
CA GLY A 179 14.12 -13.70 6.41
C GLY A 179 12.68 -14.12 6.18
N SER A 180 11.82 -13.59 7.04
CA SER A 180 10.38 -13.80 6.98
C SER A 180 9.65 -12.65 7.66
N CYS A 181 8.35 -12.56 7.41
CA CYS A 181 7.44 -11.80 8.25
C CYS A 181 6.26 -12.68 8.70
N VAL A 182 5.53 -12.23 9.73
CA VAL A 182 4.34 -12.92 10.23
C VAL A 182 3.09 -12.12 9.92
N LEU A 183 2.10 -12.79 9.31
CA LEU A 183 0.74 -12.28 9.16
C LEU A 183 -0.12 -12.82 10.30
N LYS A 184 -0.95 -11.97 10.91
CA LYS A 184 -1.89 -12.35 11.97
C LYS A 184 -3.30 -11.87 11.66
N ALA A 185 -4.23 -12.80 11.52
CA ALA A 185 -5.65 -12.47 11.38
C ALA A 185 -6.26 -12.08 12.73
N VAL A 186 -7.05 -11.01 12.73
CA VAL A 186 -7.81 -10.51 13.87
C VAL A 186 -9.24 -10.28 13.44
N ALA A 187 -10.18 -10.82 14.20
CA ALA A 187 -11.59 -10.51 14.04
C ALA A 187 -12.02 -9.61 15.20
N SER A 188 -12.85 -8.62 14.91
CA SER A 188 -13.47 -7.76 15.92
C SER A 188 -14.95 -7.56 15.62
N GLN A 189 -15.69 -7.21 16.66
CA GLN A 189 -17.08 -6.81 16.58
C GLN A 189 -17.24 -5.50 17.33
N ASN A 190 -17.73 -4.46 16.65
CA ASN A 190 -17.88 -3.11 17.23
C ASN A 190 -16.59 -2.56 17.87
N GLY A 191 -15.42 -2.92 17.31
CA GLY A 191 -14.11 -2.50 17.79
C GLY A 191 -13.49 -3.36 18.89
N GLU A 192 -14.19 -4.38 19.39
CA GLU A 192 -13.67 -5.32 20.40
C GLU A 192 -13.19 -6.62 19.73
N GLU A 193 -11.98 -7.09 20.09
CA GLU A 193 -11.38 -8.29 19.50
C GLU A 193 -12.12 -9.58 19.94
N ILE A 194 -12.44 -10.42 18.96
CA ILE A 194 -13.00 -11.75 19.16
C ILE A 194 -11.83 -12.74 19.26
N THR A 195 -11.80 -13.53 20.33
CA THR A 195 -10.65 -14.41 20.65
C THR A 195 -10.98 -15.90 20.69
N LYS A 196 -12.25 -16.29 20.46
CA LYS A 196 -12.73 -17.67 20.59
C LYS A 196 -13.59 -18.08 19.40
N ASP A 197 -13.65 -19.38 19.17
CA ASP A 197 -14.48 -20.04 18.14
C ASP A 197 -14.22 -19.55 16.71
N LEU A 198 -13.00 -19.06 16.45
CA LEU A 198 -12.55 -18.61 15.14
C LEU A 198 -11.82 -19.73 14.41
N THR A 199 -12.12 -19.88 13.12
CA THR A 199 -11.34 -20.69 12.18
C THR A 199 -10.85 -19.83 11.02
N TYR A 200 -9.69 -20.21 10.47
CA TYR A 200 -8.98 -19.43 9.47
C TYR A 200 -8.71 -20.28 8.23
N GLN A 201 -8.88 -19.67 7.07
CA GLN A 201 -8.44 -20.22 5.80
C GLN A 201 -7.58 -19.19 5.09
N TRP A 202 -6.30 -19.51 4.91
CA TRP A 202 -5.36 -18.64 4.22
C TRP A 202 -5.25 -19.02 2.74
N GLU A 203 -5.16 -18.00 1.90
CA GLU A 203 -5.00 -18.12 0.46
C GLU A 203 -3.86 -17.19 0.01
N LYS A 204 -3.17 -17.56 -1.06
CA LYS A 204 -2.18 -16.70 -1.72
C LYS A 204 -2.68 -16.34 -3.11
N MET A 205 -2.51 -15.08 -3.51
CA MET A 205 -2.80 -14.65 -4.87
C MET A 205 -1.76 -15.26 -5.84
N GLY A 206 -2.25 -15.90 -6.89
CA GLY A 206 -1.46 -16.27 -8.05
C GLY A 206 -2.08 -15.73 -9.33
N LYS A 207 -1.45 -16.05 -10.47
CA LYS A 207 -1.94 -15.64 -11.80
C LYS A 207 -3.38 -16.08 -12.13
N SER A 208 -3.83 -17.19 -11.52
CA SER A 208 -5.17 -17.75 -11.72
C SER A 208 -6.16 -17.34 -10.61
N GLY A 209 -5.77 -16.41 -9.75
CA GLY A 209 -6.55 -15.99 -8.57
C GLY A 209 -6.04 -16.59 -7.27
N TRP A 210 -6.92 -16.53 -6.26
CA TRP A 210 -6.63 -16.98 -4.91
C TRP A 210 -6.53 -18.51 -4.83
N ALA A 211 -5.39 -18.99 -4.35
CA ALA A 211 -5.13 -20.41 -4.12
C ALA A 211 -5.04 -20.70 -2.62
N ILE A 212 -5.78 -21.72 -2.16
CA ILE A 212 -5.77 -22.14 -0.76
C ILE A 212 -4.37 -22.63 -0.36
N LEU A 213 -3.86 -22.10 0.74
CA LEU A 213 -2.65 -22.59 1.37
C LEU A 213 -2.96 -23.82 2.20
N ALA A 214 -2.61 -25.00 1.67
CA ALA A 214 -2.86 -26.27 2.33
C ALA A 214 -2.30 -26.29 3.77
N ASN A 215 -3.11 -26.75 4.73
CA ASN A 215 -2.76 -26.88 6.14
C ASN A 215 -2.38 -25.56 6.85
N LYS A 216 -2.68 -24.39 6.26
CA LYS A 216 -2.52 -23.09 6.91
C LYS A 216 -3.87 -22.63 7.46
N THR A 217 -4.23 -23.16 8.63
CA THR A 217 -5.51 -22.88 9.32
C THR A 217 -5.36 -22.19 10.67
N ALA A 218 -4.12 -21.86 11.05
CA ALA A 218 -3.82 -21.10 12.27
C ALA A 218 -4.18 -19.61 12.11
N GLN A 219 -4.33 -18.91 13.24
CA GLN A 219 -4.53 -17.45 13.27
C GLN A 219 -3.37 -16.69 12.59
N THR A 220 -2.17 -17.27 12.61
CA THR A 220 -0.96 -16.67 12.06
C THR A 220 -0.35 -17.55 10.98
N ILE A 221 0.25 -16.93 9.97
CA ILE A 221 1.16 -17.59 9.04
C ILE A 221 2.49 -16.85 8.98
N THR A 222 3.57 -17.61 8.81
CA THR A 222 4.88 -17.07 8.46
C THR A 222 5.02 -17.09 6.95
N VAL A 223 5.44 -15.96 6.37
CA VAL A 223 5.77 -15.80 4.97
C VAL A 223 7.28 -15.64 4.88
N ALA A 224 7.97 -16.60 4.29
CA ALA A 224 9.42 -16.57 4.08
C ALA A 224 9.78 -15.91 2.75
N ALA A 225 11.03 -15.45 2.62
CA ALA A 225 11.58 -14.94 1.36
C ALA A 225 11.42 -15.94 0.20
N THR A 226 11.39 -17.24 0.46
CA THR A 226 11.19 -18.27 -0.56
C THR A 226 9.73 -18.45 -1.00
N ASP A 227 8.79 -17.87 -0.25
CA ASP A 227 7.36 -18.02 -0.53
C ASP A 227 6.86 -16.98 -1.53
N ILE A 228 7.59 -15.90 -1.77
CA ILE A 228 7.25 -14.80 -2.69
C ILE A 228 8.48 -14.40 -3.49
N ASP A 229 8.29 -13.75 -4.64
CA ASP A 229 9.37 -13.01 -5.30
C ASP A 229 9.46 -11.62 -4.63
N THR A 230 9.57 -10.54 -5.39
CA THR A 230 9.60 -9.17 -4.86
C THR A 230 8.32 -8.78 -4.07
N TYR A 231 7.16 -9.36 -4.40
CA TYR A 231 5.89 -9.05 -3.76
C TYR A 231 4.93 -10.25 -3.82
N GLY A 232 4.09 -10.41 -2.79
CA GLY A 232 3.01 -11.39 -2.79
C GLY A 232 1.82 -10.93 -1.97
N GLU A 233 0.62 -11.41 -2.31
CA GLU A 233 -0.61 -11.05 -1.62
C GLU A 233 -1.26 -12.27 -0.98
N TYR A 234 -1.74 -12.09 0.23
CA TYR A 234 -2.36 -13.12 1.05
C TYR A 234 -3.75 -12.69 1.46
N ARG A 235 -4.70 -13.62 1.41
CA ARG A 235 -6.07 -13.41 1.89
C ARG A 235 -6.34 -14.37 3.04
N VAL A 236 -7.06 -13.89 4.04
CA VAL A 236 -7.63 -14.76 5.07
C VAL A 236 -9.15 -14.69 5.03
N THR A 237 -9.79 -15.85 5.10
CA THR A 237 -11.22 -15.96 5.40
C THR A 237 -11.36 -16.41 6.85
N VAL A 238 -12.16 -15.68 7.64
CA VAL A 238 -12.40 -16.00 9.05
C VAL A 238 -13.84 -16.40 9.25
N ASN A 239 -14.05 -17.54 9.92
CA ASN A 239 -15.37 -17.98 10.35
C ASN A 239 -15.48 -17.92 11.88
N LEU A 240 -16.64 -17.51 12.39
CA LEU A 240 -17.02 -17.60 13.79
C LEU A 240 -18.07 -18.70 13.95
N ALA A 241 -17.77 -19.71 14.77
CA ALA A 241 -18.65 -20.86 14.99
C ALA A 241 -19.14 -21.53 13.68
N GLY A 242 -18.27 -21.54 12.65
CA GLY A 242 -18.56 -22.14 11.34
C GLY A 242 -19.25 -21.21 10.32
N VAL A 243 -19.52 -19.95 10.66
CA VAL A 243 -20.12 -18.95 9.75
C VAL A 243 -19.07 -17.92 9.33
N GLU A 244 -18.93 -17.65 8.04
CA GLU A 244 -18.02 -16.62 7.52
C GLU A 244 -18.42 -15.24 8.06
N ILE A 245 -17.48 -14.57 8.73
CA ILE A 245 -17.69 -13.21 9.28
C ILE A 245 -16.91 -12.13 8.52
N GLY A 246 -15.97 -12.52 7.67
CA GLY A 246 -15.26 -11.58 6.82
C GLY A 246 -14.00 -12.16 6.20
N LYS A 247 -13.41 -11.35 5.32
CA LYS A 247 -12.15 -11.59 4.64
C LYS A 247 -11.29 -10.36 4.76
N ASP A 248 -9.98 -10.56 4.69
CA ASP A 248 -9.05 -9.46 4.51
C ASP A 248 -7.86 -9.87 3.64
N ILE A 249 -7.26 -8.89 2.97
CA ILE A 249 -6.15 -9.06 2.04
C ILE A 249 -4.97 -8.20 2.49
N GLN A 250 -3.78 -8.80 2.54
CA GLN A 250 -2.54 -8.11 2.88
C GLN A 250 -1.43 -8.45 1.90
N GLY A 251 -0.74 -7.40 1.44
CA GLY A 251 0.49 -7.51 0.67
C GLY A 251 1.72 -7.70 1.55
N VAL A 252 2.66 -8.51 1.09
CA VAL A 252 3.98 -8.73 1.68
C VAL A 252 5.03 -8.37 0.64
N MET A 253 6.02 -7.58 1.05
CA MET A 253 7.12 -7.12 0.20
C MET A 253 8.41 -7.85 0.57
N ASP A 254 9.11 -8.41 -0.41
CA ASP A 254 10.50 -8.84 -0.24
C ASP A 254 11.47 -7.75 -0.72
N SER A 255 12.01 -7.03 0.25
CA SER A 255 13.03 -6.00 0.00
C SER A 255 14.45 -6.57 -0.15
N SER A 256 14.64 -7.87 0.08
CA SER A 256 15.92 -8.56 -0.05
C SER A 256 16.17 -9.15 -1.44
N ASP A 257 15.13 -9.24 -2.28
CA ASP A 257 15.23 -9.80 -3.62
C ASP A 257 16.25 -9.02 -4.48
N PRO A 258 17.24 -9.67 -5.13
CA PRO A 258 18.21 -8.99 -5.99
C PRO A 258 17.60 -8.34 -7.24
N PHE A 259 16.36 -8.68 -7.59
CA PHE A 259 15.61 -8.11 -8.67
C PHE A 259 14.49 -7.20 -8.15
N ASP A 260 14.01 -6.34 -9.05
CA ASP A 260 12.86 -5.46 -8.84
C ASP A 260 12.15 -5.26 -10.19
N ILE A 261 10.88 -4.83 -10.14
CA ILE A 261 10.09 -4.51 -11.33
C ILE A 261 9.89 -3.00 -11.36
N ASP A 262 10.46 -2.35 -12.38
CA ASP A 262 10.16 -0.95 -12.69
C ASP A 262 8.89 -0.92 -13.56
N PRO A 263 7.76 -0.36 -13.07
CA PRO A 263 6.45 -0.49 -13.71
C PRO A 263 6.26 0.39 -14.96
N HIS A 264 7.03 1.47 -15.11
CA HIS A 264 6.88 2.50 -16.16
C HIS A 264 5.41 2.85 -16.51
N PRO A 265 4.65 3.48 -15.59
CA PRO A 265 3.29 3.92 -15.85
C PRO A 265 3.23 5.15 -16.78
N VAL A 266 2.17 5.23 -17.58
CA VAL A 266 1.83 6.41 -18.39
C VAL A 266 0.32 6.68 -18.26
N PRO A 267 -0.11 7.82 -17.69
CA PRO A 267 0.71 8.90 -17.12
C PRO A 267 1.48 8.48 -15.85
N GLU A 268 2.56 9.21 -15.56
CA GLU A 268 3.46 8.93 -14.42
C GLU A 268 2.79 9.07 -13.05
N ASP A 269 1.69 9.83 -12.96
CA ASP A 269 0.94 10.01 -11.71
C ASP A 269 -0.06 8.87 -11.44
N GLU A 270 -0.18 7.90 -12.34
CA GLU A 270 -1.06 6.74 -12.24
C GLU A 270 -2.53 7.09 -11.99
N THR A 271 -2.98 8.27 -12.42
CA THR A 271 -4.35 8.73 -12.18
C THR A 271 -5.30 8.31 -13.30
N ILE A 272 -6.54 7.95 -12.95
CA ILE A 272 -7.65 7.77 -13.89
C ILE A 272 -8.80 8.66 -13.42
N ASP A 273 -9.24 9.56 -14.28
CA ASP A 273 -10.36 10.46 -14.01
C ASP A 273 -11.70 9.75 -14.22
N GLU A 274 -12.67 10.05 -13.36
CA GLU A 274 -14.05 9.58 -13.49
C GLU A 274 -14.75 10.19 -14.72
N ASP A 275 -14.49 11.48 -15.01
CA ASP A 275 -15.07 12.19 -16.16
C ASP A 275 -14.52 11.63 -17.48
N ALA A 276 -15.43 11.34 -18.42
CA ALA A 276 -15.12 10.95 -19.79
C ALA A 276 -14.08 11.83 -20.48
N SER A 277 -14.02 13.11 -20.11
CA SER A 277 -13.14 14.14 -20.66
C SER A 277 -11.72 14.13 -20.07
N GLY A 278 -11.51 13.47 -18.93
CA GLY A 278 -10.20 13.32 -18.28
C GLY A 278 -9.42 12.08 -18.73
N ASN A 279 -8.30 11.80 -18.07
CA ASN A 279 -7.49 10.63 -18.37
C ASN A 279 -8.26 9.33 -18.11
N GLY A 280 -8.44 8.51 -19.13
CA GLY A 280 -9.24 7.28 -19.06
C GLY A 280 -8.46 6.01 -18.80
N GLN A 281 -7.13 6.07 -18.71
CA GLN A 281 -6.29 4.89 -18.60
C GLN A 281 -4.89 5.16 -18.06
N VAL A 282 -4.28 4.12 -17.50
CA VAL A 282 -2.84 4.06 -17.21
C VAL A 282 -2.25 2.87 -17.97
N VAL A 283 -1.19 3.09 -18.72
CA VAL A 283 -0.46 2.05 -19.45
C VAL A 283 0.82 1.71 -18.71
N TYR A 284 1.03 0.42 -18.45
CA TYR A 284 2.22 -0.11 -17.80
C TYR A 284 3.10 -0.85 -18.80
N THR A 285 4.39 -0.53 -18.83
CA THR A 285 5.42 -1.19 -19.66
C THR A 285 6.60 -1.64 -18.78
N PRO A 286 6.39 -2.65 -17.93
CA PRO A 286 7.36 -2.99 -16.89
C PRO A 286 8.65 -3.58 -17.44
N VAL A 287 9.73 -3.45 -16.67
CA VAL A 287 11.00 -4.13 -16.92
C VAL A 287 11.57 -4.70 -15.61
N VAL A 288 12.19 -5.87 -15.69
CA VAL A 288 12.95 -6.42 -14.55
C VAL A 288 14.31 -5.74 -14.51
N VAL A 289 14.67 -5.20 -13.36
CA VAL A 289 15.94 -4.53 -13.12
C VAL A 289 16.70 -5.19 -11.98
N LYS A 290 18.02 -5.07 -12.02
CA LYS A 290 18.88 -5.51 -10.92
C LYS A 290 18.93 -4.41 -9.84
N ARG A 291 18.53 -4.78 -8.63
CA ARG A 291 18.57 -3.93 -7.45
C ARG A 291 20.00 -3.45 -7.17
N GLY A 292 20.15 -2.20 -6.70
CA GLY A 292 21.44 -1.51 -6.56
C GLY A 292 21.98 -0.85 -7.83
N THR A 293 21.49 -1.21 -9.02
CA THR A 293 22.03 -0.71 -10.30
C THR A 293 20.98 -0.11 -11.23
N GLY A 294 19.70 -0.48 -11.08
CA GLY A 294 18.62 -0.09 -11.97
C GLY A 294 18.80 -0.56 -13.42
N THR A 295 19.79 -1.41 -13.70
CA THR A 295 20.04 -1.92 -15.04
C THR A 295 19.06 -3.03 -15.35
N LYS A 296 18.49 -3.02 -16.56
CA LYS A 296 17.65 -4.11 -17.06
C LYS A 296 18.36 -5.46 -16.84
N ALA A 297 17.70 -6.35 -16.12
CA ALA A 297 18.23 -7.64 -15.73
C ALA A 297 17.79 -8.75 -16.68
N LEU A 298 16.54 -8.71 -17.15
CA LEU A 298 15.93 -9.78 -17.95
C LEU A 298 15.14 -9.23 -19.14
N ASP A 299 15.17 -9.98 -20.25
CA ASP A 299 14.24 -9.81 -21.38
C ASP A 299 13.07 -10.77 -21.17
N THR A 300 12.03 -10.30 -20.47
CA THR A 300 10.86 -11.12 -20.14
C THR A 300 9.52 -10.42 -20.41
N GLN A 301 8.44 -11.20 -20.37
CA GLN A 301 7.06 -10.74 -20.35
C GLN A 301 6.51 -10.84 -18.92
N PHE A 302 5.32 -10.29 -18.70
CA PHE A 302 4.70 -10.20 -17.38
C PHE A 302 3.27 -10.73 -17.41
N TYR A 303 2.87 -11.37 -16.32
CA TYR A 303 1.47 -11.61 -15.97
C TYR A 303 0.94 -10.39 -15.23
N PHE A 304 -0.27 -9.95 -15.58
CA PHE A 304 -0.91 -8.78 -15.00
C PHE A 304 -2.24 -9.18 -14.36
N VAL A 305 -2.40 -8.86 -13.07
CA VAL A 305 -3.66 -9.08 -12.35
C VAL A 305 -4.20 -7.73 -11.91
N ILE A 306 -5.26 -7.25 -12.56
CA ILE A 306 -6.01 -6.06 -12.16
C ILE A 306 -7.13 -6.52 -11.24
N LYS A 307 -7.28 -5.90 -10.08
CA LYS A 307 -8.28 -6.32 -9.08
C LYS A 307 -8.89 -5.15 -8.30
N ASP A 308 -10.09 -5.37 -7.81
CA ASP A 308 -10.76 -4.46 -6.86
C ASP A 308 -10.21 -4.63 -5.42
N ALA A 309 -10.74 -3.85 -4.49
CA ALA A 309 -10.36 -3.91 -3.07
C ALA A 309 -10.71 -5.26 -2.39
N ALA A 310 -11.67 -6.02 -2.93
CA ALA A 310 -12.01 -7.35 -2.45
C ALA A 310 -11.13 -8.46 -3.06
N GLY A 311 -10.18 -8.09 -3.93
CA GLY A 311 -9.30 -8.99 -4.63
C GLY A 311 -9.98 -9.78 -5.75
N VAL A 312 -11.11 -9.29 -6.27
CA VAL A 312 -11.77 -9.85 -7.46
C VAL A 312 -10.98 -9.42 -8.69
N ILE A 313 -10.59 -10.39 -9.53
CA ILE A 313 -9.86 -10.12 -10.76
C ILE A 313 -10.81 -9.46 -11.78
N LEU A 314 -10.38 -8.35 -12.36
CA LEU A 314 -11.14 -7.52 -13.29
C LEU A 314 -10.72 -7.74 -14.76
N ASN A 315 -9.52 -8.28 -15.01
CA ASN A 315 -9.03 -8.59 -16.36
C ASN A 315 -9.13 -10.09 -16.69
N THR A 316 -9.52 -10.41 -17.93
CA THR A 316 -9.76 -11.81 -18.37
C THR A 316 -8.51 -12.54 -18.85
N ASP A 317 -7.40 -11.82 -18.98
CA ASP A 317 -6.16 -12.25 -19.61
C ASP A 317 -4.99 -12.40 -18.63
N SER A 318 -5.27 -12.48 -17.33
CA SER A 318 -4.27 -12.51 -16.25
C SER A 318 -3.27 -13.67 -16.32
N THR A 319 -3.65 -14.75 -17.00
CA THR A 319 -2.80 -15.94 -17.23
C THR A 319 -1.99 -15.86 -18.53
N THR A 320 -2.10 -14.77 -19.29
CA THR A 320 -1.38 -14.54 -20.54
C THR A 320 -0.25 -13.55 -20.31
N ALA A 321 0.99 -13.96 -20.60
CA ALA A 321 2.15 -13.09 -20.44
C ALA A 321 2.23 -12.06 -21.57
N LYS A 322 2.48 -10.79 -21.21
CA LYS A 322 2.52 -9.64 -22.13
C LYS A 322 3.65 -8.69 -21.74
N SER A 323 4.09 -7.84 -22.67
CA SER A 323 5.08 -6.78 -22.38
C SER A 323 4.44 -5.51 -21.82
N SER A 324 3.11 -5.39 -21.88
CA SER A 324 2.38 -4.23 -21.39
C SER A 324 0.96 -4.60 -20.96
N CYS A 325 0.39 -3.74 -20.12
CA CYS A 325 -1.00 -3.80 -19.69
C CYS A 325 -1.60 -2.40 -19.64
N THR A 326 -2.90 -2.28 -19.88
CA THR A 326 -3.62 -1.01 -19.76
C THR A 326 -4.72 -1.17 -18.73
N VAL A 327 -4.62 -0.42 -17.63
CA VAL A 327 -5.71 -0.25 -16.68
C VAL A 327 -6.62 0.84 -17.23
N LYS A 328 -7.90 0.56 -17.38
CA LYS A 328 -8.89 1.48 -17.95
C LYS A 328 -9.89 1.93 -16.89
N ARG A 329 -10.55 3.06 -17.16
CA ARG A 329 -11.73 3.54 -16.41
C ARG A 329 -12.79 2.47 -16.20
N GLU A 330 -13.01 1.60 -17.18
CA GLU A 330 -13.96 0.48 -17.08
C GLU A 330 -13.67 -0.43 -15.87
N HIS A 331 -12.40 -0.67 -15.54
CA HIS A 331 -12.02 -1.44 -14.36
C HIS A 331 -12.38 -0.70 -13.07
N CYS A 332 -12.12 0.62 -13.00
CA CYS A 332 -12.47 1.45 -11.84
C CYS A 332 -14.00 1.51 -11.63
N VAL A 333 -14.76 1.66 -12.72
CA VAL A 333 -16.23 1.66 -12.68
C VAL A 333 -16.75 0.29 -12.21
N GLN A 334 -16.18 -0.80 -12.71
CA GLN A 334 -16.56 -2.16 -12.29
C GLN A 334 -16.24 -2.41 -10.81
N ALA A 335 -15.12 -1.89 -10.32
CA ALA A 335 -14.72 -1.99 -8.92
C ALA A 335 -15.52 -1.05 -7.99
N GLY A 336 -16.19 -0.03 -8.56
CA GLY A 336 -16.83 1.04 -7.79
C GLY A 336 -15.82 1.95 -7.08
N GLY A 337 -14.58 2.07 -7.59
CA GLY A 337 -13.52 2.86 -6.99
C GLY A 337 -12.12 2.49 -7.49
N ASP A 338 -11.14 2.62 -6.60
CA ASP A 338 -9.73 2.34 -6.89
C ASP A 338 -9.51 0.86 -7.23
N VAL A 339 -8.54 0.61 -8.10
CA VAL A 339 -8.11 -0.74 -8.51
C VAL A 339 -6.62 -0.88 -8.27
N SER A 340 -6.17 -2.10 -8.00
CA SER A 340 -4.75 -2.43 -7.91
C SER A 340 -4.31 -3.30 -9.08
N ILE A 341 -3.04 -3.19 -9.45
CA ILE A 341 -2.40 -4.05 -10.45
C ILE A 341 -1.22 -4.79 -9.83
N THR A 342 -1.19 -6.10 -9.98
CA THR A 342 -0.04 -6.94 -9.62
C THR A 342 0.66 -7.37 -10.90
N MET A 343 1.97 -7.15 -10.98
CA MET A 343 2.82 -7.52 -12.11
C MET A 343 3.79 -8.61 -11.67
N THR A 344 3.83 -9.71 -12.41
CA THR A 344 4.74 -10.84 -12.11
C THR A 344 5.53 -11.18 -13.36
N ALA A 345 6.86 -11.16 -13.27
CA ALA A 345 7.71 -11.57 -14.38
C ALA A 345 7.43 -13.05 -14.75
N LYS A 346 7.41 -13.34 -16.05
CA LYS A 346 7.44 -14.70 -16.58
C LYS A 346 8.88 -15.19 -16.45
N ASP A 347 9.08 -16.39 -15.91
CA ASP A 347 10.39 -17.03 -15.66
C ASP A 347 11.51 -16.66 -16.64
#